data_AF-A0A0D7B0D0-F1
#
_entry.id   AF-A0A0D7B0D0-F1
#
_cell.length_a   1.000
_cell.length_b   1.000
_cell.length_c   1.000
_cell.angle_alpha   90.00
_cell.angle_beta   90.00
_cell.angle_gamma   90.00
#
_symmetry.space_group_name_H-M   'P 1'
#
loop_
_entity.id
_entity.type
_entity.pdbx_description
1 polymer ?
#
loop_
_entity_poly.entity_id
_entity_poly.type
_entity_poly.pdbx_seq_one_letter_code
_entity_poly.pdbx_strand_id
1 'polypeptide(L)'
;MKFGFIGLQASHVSRHPRLLHSFCRPNTRALEGSCKAIVLGQTRGLRWPARPPPLDLDEPMEDEEQHAKEAILDKVMKGRQPTDLMLRCTVLDAEGNVKTISGQFRKTDLSAEHRINPRDLRKIDSRVPNIVPTILVRREAILVNILHVRALVKADMVLLFDTFGSTDSRLHSVFLYHLEHNLKSKTTGLPYEFRAIESILLSVISALEAEMVFIRNLVGGLLAELEEDIDHDRLKRLLHYSRRLAAFQSRAQLVEQALEEVLEQDDDLNAMYLTDKKEGRPRDGDDHEDLEFLLESFSKQVEEIVSEVGNIDNNVESTQEIVELILDANRNALLGLDLQVSIATFGVGTGAFIASLLGMNLTNHFEEHVWAFYGMTGISTTIVIIMSFMGLRKLAKMRRVGLSSTFVNRNGNGKPKRWLPLPLRGRQHGGWWS
;
A
#
# COMPACT_ATOMS: atom_id res chain seq x y z
N MET A 1 19.71 6.44 59.89
CA MET A 1 18.75 5.32 59.83
C MET A 1 19.42 4.16 59.09
N LYS A 2 19.43 2.98 59.71
CA LYS A 2 20.04 1.73 59.20
C LYS A 2 19.05 0.96 58.30
N PHE A 3 19.61 -0.02 57.56
CA PHE A 3 19.01 -1.06 56.71
C PHE A 3 18.80 -0.65 55.24
N GLY A 4 19.23 -1.42 54.23
CA GLY A 4 19.89 -2.72 54.20
C GLY A 4 20.09 -3.15 52.75
N PHE A 5 21.31 -3.60 52.41
CA PHE A 5 21.67 -4.24 51.15
C PHE A 5 21.03 -5.63 51.08
N ILE A 6 20.38 -5.97 49.96
CA ILE A 6 20.09 -7.35 49.55
C ILE A 6 20.51 -7.48 48.09
N GLY A 7 21.60 -8.22 47.88
CA GLY A 7 21.94 -8.77 46.58
C GLY A 7 21.19 -10.08 46.34
N LEU A 8 20.88 -10.37 45.08
CA LEU A 8 20.52 -11.72 44.65
C LEU A 8 21.43 -12.14 43.49
N GLN A 9 22.00 -13.33 43.68
CA GLN A 9 22.90 -14.06 42.80
C GLN A 9 22.25 -14.45 41.47
N ALA A 10 23.01 -14.30 40.39
CA ALA A 10 22.84 -15.07 39.16
C ALA A 10 23.81 -16.28 39.20
N SER A 11 23.28 -17.49 39.02
CA SER A 11 24.04 -18.74 38.80
C SER A 11 23.18 -19.63 37.90
N HIS A 12 23.48 -19.77 36.60
CA HIS A 12 24.40 -20.70 35.92
C HIS A 12 23.84 -22.13 35.68
N VAL A 13 24.13 -22.65 34.46
CA VAL A 13 24.08 -24.07 33.98
C VAL A 13 22.74 -24.48 33.33
N SER A 14 22.61 -25.13 32.13
CA SER A 14 23.43 -26.12 31.39
C SER A 14 23.06 -26.13 29.87
N ARG A 15 24.02 -26.09 28.94
CA ARG A 15 24.60 -27.19 28.10
C ARG A 15 23.76 -27.74 26.92
N HIS A 16 24.21 -27.40 25.70
CA HIS A 16 24.52 -28.21 24.49
C HIS A 16 23.60 -29.37 24.01
N PRO A 17 23.44 -29.59 22.67
CA PRO A 17 24.54 -29.97 21.78
C PRO A 17 24.54 -29.39 20.34
N ARG A 18 25.74 -29.39 19.75
CA ARG A 18 26.00 -29.19 18.31
C ARG A 18 25.75 -30.51 17.59
N LEU A 19 25.00 -30.49 16.48
CA LEU A 19 25.03 -31.54 15.47
C LEU A 19 25.04 -30.92 14.07
N LEU A 20 25.90 -31.48 13.24
CA LEU A 20 26.17 -31.17 11.85
C LEU A 20 24.97 -31.49 10.95
N HIS A 21 24.74 -30.69 9.91
CA HIS A 21 24.37 -31.22 8.59
C HIS A 21 24.64 -30.19 7.46
N SER A 22 25.66 -30.52 6.66
CA SER A 22 25.80 -30.35 5.21
C SER A 22 24.80 -29.45 4.45
N PHE A 23 25.25 -28.27 4.01
CA PHE A 23 24.66 -27.55 2.88
C PHE A 23 25.60 -27.61 1.67
N CYS A 24 25.13 -28.28 0.61
CA CYS A 24 25.76 -28.31 -0.70
C CYS A 24 25.63 -26.94 -1.39
N ARG A 25 26.76 -26.40 -1.87
CA ARG A 25 26.81 -25.37 -2.91
C ARG A 25 27.07 -26.06 -4.27
N PRO A 26 26.41 -25.67 -5.37
CA PRO A 26 26.84 -26.06 -6.69
C PRO A 26 28.00 -25.18 -7.18
N ASN A 27 28.79 -25.82 -8.02
CA ASN A 27 30.17 -25.56 -8.41
C ASN A 27 30.24 -24.61 -9.62
N THR A 28 31.00 -23.51 -9.52
CA THR A 28 31.39 -22.68 -10.66
C THR A 28 32.91 -22.78 -10.86
N ARG A 29 33.33 -23.46 -11.92
CA ARG A 29 34.66 -23.35 -12.53
C ARG A 29 34.44 -22.97 -13.99
N ALA A 30 34.75 -21.73 -14.37
CA ALA A 30 36.08 -21.26 -14.76
C ALA A 30 36.44 -21.74 -16.17
N LEU A 31 36.66 -20.79 -17.08
CA LEU A 31 37.92 -20.66 -17.79
C LEU A 31 37.98 -19.32 -18.53
N GLU A 32 39.05 -18.60 -18.19
CA GLU A 32 39.54 -17.35 -18.75
C GLU A 32 39.99 -17.54 -20.21
N GLY A 33 40.10 -16.44 -20.97
CA GLY A 33 40.75 -16.49 -22.28
C GLY A 33 40.69 -15.20 -23.06
N SER A 34 41.66 -14.33 -22.80
CA SER A 34 41.81 -12.96 -23.30
C SER A 34 41.88 -12.82 -24.84
N CYS A 35 41.43 -11.65 -25.30
CA CYS A 35 41.41 -11.15 -26.67
C CYS A 35 42.73 -10.48 -27.12
N LYS A 36 42.87 -10.43 -28.47
CA LYS A 36 43.75 -9.59 -29.33
C LYS A 36 45.19 -10.11 -29.53
N ALA A 37 45.80 -10.06 -30.72
CA ALA A 37 45.63 -9.09 -31.82
C ALA A 37 46.37 -9.55 -33.12
N ILE A 38 45.98 -8.97 -34.28
CA ILE A 38 46.87 -8.47 -35.38
C ILE A 38 47.48 -9.56 -36.32
N VAL A 39 47.55 -9.51 -37.67
CA VAL A 39 47.31 -8.51 -38.74
C VAL A 39 47.34 -9.18 -40.14
N LEU A 40 46.67 -8.53 -41.11
CA LEU A 40 46.74 -8.54 -42.59
C LEU A 40 47.49 -9.64 -43.38
N GLY A 41 46.85 -10.11 -44.46
CA GLY A 41 47.50 -10.77 -45.60
C GLY A 41 46.57 -11.12 -46.78
N GLN A 42 46.42 -10.17 -47.72
CA GLN A 42 46.30 -10.32 -49.19
C GLN A 42 45.52 -11.49 -49.87
N THR A 43 44.52 -11.05 -50.67
CA THR A 43 44.22 -11.35 -52.09
C THR A 43 43.75 -12.74 -52.60
N ARG A 44 42.57 -12.68 -53.24
CA ARG A 44 42.11 -13.31 -54.51
C ARG A 44 42.03 -14.84 -54.63
N GLY A 45 40.83 -15.33 -54.97
CA GLY A 45 40.65 -16.57 -55.77
C GLY A 45 39.32 -17.27 -55.55
N LEU A 46 38.44 -17.24 -56.56
CA LEU A 46 37.15 -17.95 -56.65
C LEU A 46 37.29 -19.48 -56.55
N ARG A 47 36.33 -20.18 -55.90
CA ARG A 47 35.43 -21.19 -56.52
C ARG A 47 34.43 -21.76 -55.51
N TRP A 48 33.15 -21.85 -55.88
CA TRP A 48 32.14 -22.61 -55.13
C TRP A 48 32.17 -24.09 -55.57
N PRO A 49 32.13 -25.07 -54.64
CA PRO A 49 31.95 -26.46 -55.01
C PRO A 49 30.47 -26.79 -55.29
N ALA A 50 30.27 -27.71 -56.22
CA ALA A 50 28.99 -28.09 -56.83
C ALA A 50 28.07 -28.89 -55.87
N ARG A 51 26.76 -28.81 -56.14
CA ARG A 51 25.70 -29.59 -55.47
C ARG A 51 25.81 -31.09 -55.75
N PRO A 52 25.54 -31.97 -54.77
CA PRO A 52 25.30 -33.39 -55.03
C PRO A 52 23.88 -33.63 -55.60
N PRO A 53 23.64 -34.79 -56.25
CA PRO A 53 22.42 -35.08 -57.02
C PRO A 53 21.24 -35.50 -56.13
N PRO A 54 20.00 -35.49 -56.65
CA PRO A 54 18.82 -35.83 -55.87
C PRO A 54 18.62 -37.35 -55.79
N LEU A 55 18.18 -37.82 -54.62
CA LEU A 55 17.59 -39.15 -54.42
C LEU A 55 16.13 -38.93 -54.02
N ASP A 56 15.24 -39.58 -54.76
CA ASP A 56 13.79 -39.49 -54.61
C ASP A 56 13.26 -40.35 -53.45
N LEU A 57 12.31 -39.75 -52.73
CA LEU A 57 11.14 -40.29 -52.03
C LEU A 57 11.33 -41.33 -50.91
N ASP A 58 10.99 -40.92 -49.68
CA ASP A 58 9.86 -41.51 -48.94
C ASP A 58 9.52 -40.60 -47.73
N GLU A 59 8.32 -40.03 -47.73
CA GLU A 59 7.68 -39.52 -46.51
C GLU A 59 7.28 -40.71 -45.63
N PRO A 60 7.49 -40.64 -44.30
CA PRO A 60 6.46 -40.07 -43.45
C PRO A 60 7.06 -39.30 -42.26
N MET A 61 7.28 -37.99 -42.42
CA MET A 61 7.63 -37.13 -41.27
C MET A 61 6.43 -36.42 -40.64
N GLU A 62 5.25 -36.47 -41.27
CA GLU A 62 4.05 -35.83 -40.72
C GLU A 62 3.53 -36.60 -39.49
N ASP A 63 3.52 -37.94 -39.50
CA ASP A 63 2.97 -38.74 -38.38
C ASP A 63 3.82 -38.69 -37.11
N GLU A 64 5.16 -38.69 -37.21
CA GLU A 64 6.03 -38.56 -36.04
C GLU A 64 5.99 -37.15 -35.45
N GLU A 65 5.89 -36.11 -36.29
CA GLU A 65 5.73 -34.74 -35.83
C GLU A 65 4.35 -34.51 -35.21
N GLN A 66 3.31 -35.12 -35.78
CA GLN A 66 1.94 -35.10 -35.23
C GLN A 66 1.88 -35.84 -33.89
N HIS A 67 2.49 -37.02 -33.77
CA HIS A 67 2.58 -37.76 -32.51
C HIS A 67 3.44 -37.05 -31.47
N ALA A 68 4.50 -36.34 -31.88
CA ALA A 68 5.28 -35.51 -30.96
C ALA A 68 4.47 -34.30 -30.48
N LYS A 69 3.71 -33.64 -31.36
CA LYS A 69 2.78 -32.56 -31.01
C LYS A 69 1.66 -33.05 -30.10
N GLU A 70 1.09 -34.21 -30.37
CA GLU A 70 0.06 -34.86 -29.55
C GLU A 70 0.62 -35.29 -28.18
N ALA A 71 1.84 -35.82 -28.12
CA ALA A 71 2.48 -36.20 -26.86
C ALA A 71 2.88 -34.98 -26.01
N ILE A 72 3.29 -33.88 -26.65
CA ILE A 72 3.54 -32.60 -25.97
C ILE A 72 2.21 -31.99 -25.51
N LEU A 73 1.18 -32.01 -26.34
CA LEU A 73 -0.15 -31.55 -26.00
C LEU A 73 -0.74 -32.36 -24.83
N ASP A 74 -0.61 -33.69 -24.85
CA ASP A 74 -1.07 -34.58 -23.78
C ASP A 74 -0.25 -34.37 -22.50
N LYS A 75 1.07 -34.12 -22.58
CA LYS A 75 1.88 -33.71 -21.41
C LYS A 75 1.49 -32.35 -20.84
N VAL A 76 1.17 -31.37 -21.71
CA VAL A 76 0.69 -30.04 -21.30
C VAL A 76 -0.74 -30.10 -20.75
N MET A 77 -1.59 -30.98 -21.30
CA MET A 77 -2.96 -31.24 -20.83
C MET A 77 -2.96 -32.01 -19.50
N LYS A 78 -2.08 -33.00 -19.31
CA LYS A 78 -1.88 -33.71 -18.05
C LYS A 78 -1.31 -32.81 -16.95
N GLY A 79 -0.44 -31.86 -17.28
CA GLY A 79 0.00 -30.80 -16.37
C GLY A 79 -1.08 -29.74 -16.06
N ARG A 80 -2.16 -29.71 -16.85
CA ARG A 80 -3.37 -28.88 -16.66
C ARG A 80 -4.54 -29.66 -16.07
N GLN A 81 -4.34 -30.85 -15.51
CA GLN A 81 -5.40 -31.42 -14.67
C GLN A 81 -5.64 -30.44 -13.52
N PRO A 82 -6.88 -29.96 -13.31
CA PRO A 82 -7.19 -29.17 -12.14
C PRO A 82 -6.91 -30.10 -10.97
N THR A 83 -5.80 -29.87 -10.24
CA THR A 83 -5.57 -30.51 -8.95
C THR A 83 -6.86 -30.38 -8.18
N ASP A 84 -7.47 -31.51 -7.82
CA ASP A 84 -8.80 -31.57 -7.22
C ASP A 84 -8.82 -30.59 -6.03
N LEU A 85 -9.45 -29.43 -6.23
CA LEU A 85 -9.31 -28.32 -5.29
C LEU A 85 -10.15 -28.66 -4.08
N MET A 86 -9.50 -29.16 -3.04
CA MET A 86 -10.12 -29.37 -1.74
C MET A 86 -10.34 -28.00 -1.08
N LEU A 87 -11.60 -27.68 -0.82
CA LEU A 87 -12.02 -26.53 -0.03
C LEU A 87 -12.34 -27.00 1.38
N ARG A 88 -11.86 -26.27 2.37
CA ARG A 88 -12.21 -26.50 3.77
C ARG A 88 -13.44 -25.64 4.07
N CYS A 89 -14.54 -26.25 4.47
CA CYS A 89 -15.74 -25.51 4.83
C CYS A 89 -16.41 -26.03 6.09
N THR A 90 -17.12 -25.12 6.73
CA THR A 90 -17.96 -25.38 7.89
C THR A 90 -19.42 -25.26 7.46
N VAL A 91 -20.21 -26.28 7.76
CA VAL A 91 -21.60 -26.40 7.30
C VAL A 91 -22.55 -26.25 8.48
N LEU A 92 -23.48 -25.30 8.36
CA LEU A 92 -24.59 -25.08 9.28
C LEU A 92 -25.89 -25.58 8.65
N ASP A 93 -26.73 -26.23 9.46
CA ASP A 93 -28.03 -26.76 9.02
C ASP A 93 -29.19 -25.77 9.17
N ALA A 94 -30.39 -26.23 8.82
CA ALA A 94 -31.63 -25.44 8.82
C ALA A 94 -32.03 -24.97 10.22
N GLU A 95 -31.63 -25.73 11.25
CA GLU A 95 -31.83 -25.40 12.65
C GLU A 95 -30.73 -24.47 13.19
N GLY A 96 -29.69 -24.19 12.40
CA GLY A 96 -28.56 -23.35 12.79
C GLY A 96 -27.49 -24.09 13.60
N ASN A 97 -27.50 -25.42 13.65
CA ASN A 97 -26.45 -26.22 14.27
C ASN A 97 -25.30 -26.48 13.30
N VAL A 98 -24.09 -26.59 13.85
CA VAL A 98 -22.89 -26.90 13.07
C VAL A 98 -22.81 -28.41 12.84
N LYS A 99 -23.02 -28.87 11.60
CA LYS A 99 -22.95 -30.29 11.21
C LYS A 99 -21.53 -30.78 11.01
N THR A 100 -20.69 -29.95 10.40
CA THR A 100 -19.31 -30.31 10.07
C THR A 100 -18.45 -29.08 10.22
N ILE A 101 -17.44 -29.16 11.07
CA ILE A 101 -16.43 -28.12 11.21
C ILE A 101 -15.27 -28.48 10.30
N SER A 102 -14.91 -27.59 9.39
CA SER A 102 -13.69 -27.73 8.61
C SER A 102 -13.58 -29.02 7.79
N GLY A 103 -14.71 -29.49 7.25
CA GLY A 103 -14.72 -30.62 6.32
C GLY A 103 -14.02 -30.25 5.03
N GLN A 104 -13.32 -31.22 4.42
CA GLN A 104 -12.65 -31.03 3.14
C GLN A 104 -13.54 -31.57 2.02
N PHE A 105 -13.98 -30.69 1.13
CA PHE A 105 -14.86 -31.03 0.02
C PHE A 105 -14.18 -30.70 -1.31
N ARG A 106 -14.37 -31.57 -2.31
CA ARG A 106 -13.89 -31.28 -3.67
C ARG A 106 -14.76 -30.18 -4.25
N LYS A 107 -14.12 -29.23 -4.94
CA LYS A 107 -14.81 -28.12 -5.61
C LYS A 107 -15.88 -28.60 -6.61
N THR A 108 -15.61 -29.69 -7.33
CA THR A 108 -16.57 -30.30 -8.28
C THR A 108 -17.82 -30.81 -7.57
N ASP A 109 -17.63 -31.46 -6.44
CA ASP A 109 -18.71 -32.09 -5.68
C ASP A 109 -19.59 -31.00 -5.06
N LEU A 110 -18.98 -29.96 -4.50
CA LEU A 110 -19.68 -28.79 -3.96
C LEU A 110 -20.46 -28.03 -5.06
N SER A 111 -19.91 -27.93 -6.26
CA SER A 111 -20.57 -27.31 -7.42
C SER A 111 -21.82 -28.10 -7.84
N ALA A 112 -21.70 -29.44 -7.90
CA ALA A 112 -22.77 -30.33 -8.30
C ALA A 112 -23.87 -30.41 -7.23
N GLU A 113 -23.48 -30.56 -5.96
CA GLU A 113 -24.39 -30.68 -4.82
C GLU A 113 -25.20 -29.40 -4.61
N HIS A 114 -24.55 -28.24 -4.67
CA HIS A 114 -25.22 -26.97 -4.38
C HIS A 114 -25.73 -26.24 -5.62
N ARG A 115 -25.61 -26.82 -6.82
CA ARG A 115 -26.03 -26.25 -8.12
C ARG A 115 -25.43 -24.87 -8.41
N ILE A 116 -24.17 -24.68 -8.05
CA ILE A 116 -23.43 -23.43 -8.28
C ILE A 116 -22.57 -23.57 -9.51
N ASN A 117 -22.41 -22.49 -10.27
CA ASN A 117 -21.50 -22.48 -11.42
C ASN A 117 -20.04 -22.60 -10.93
N PRO A 118 -19.21 -23.51 -11.48
CA PRO A 118 -17.80 -23.64 -11.09
C PRO A 118 -16.98 -22.35 -11.25
N ARG A 119 -17.45 -21.39 -12.07
CA ARG A 119 -16.89 -20.04 -12.18
C ARG A 119 -17.03 -19.25 -10.88
N ASP A 120 -18.19 -19.31 -10.23
CA ASP A 120 -18.48 -18.56 -9.01
C ASP A 120 -17.64 -19.09 -7.84
N LEU A 121 -17.40 -20.40 -7.81
CA LEU A 121 -16.51 -21.04 -6.82
C LEU A 121 -15.04 -20.61 -6.93
N ARG A 122 -14.61 -19.88 -7.98
CA ARG A 122 -13.28 -19.24 -8.01
C ARG A 122 -13.22 -17.99 -7.14
N LYS A 123 -14.35 -17.29 -6.96
CA LYS A 123 -14.42 -16.07 -6.12
C LYS A 123 -14.32 -16.36 -4.62
N ILE A 124 -14.48 -17.62 -4.21
CA ILE A 124 -14.30 -18.07 -2.82
C ILE A 124 -13.02 -18.86 -2.59
N ASP A 125 -12.23 -19.13 -3.63
CA ASP A 125 -10.98 -19.87 -3.48
C ASP A 125 -10.00 -19.03 -2.66
N SER A 126 -9.68 -19.50 -1.45
CA SER A 126 -8.83 -18.79 -0.51
C SER A 126 -7.38 -18.65 -0.95
N ARG A 127 -6.96 -19.37 -2.01
CA ARG A 127 -5.63 -19.24 -2.62
C ARG A 127 -5.50 -18.01 -3.50
N VAL A 128 -6.62 -17.48 -4.01
CA VAL A 128 -6.63 -16.23 -4.74
C VAL A 128 -6.94 -15.14 -3.72
N PRO A 129 -6.05 -14.15 -3.51
CA PRO A 129 -6.40 -12.97 -2.74
C PRO A 129 -7.47 -12.21 -3.53
N ASN A 130 -8.74 -12.57 -3.33
CA ASN A 130 -9.86 -11.84 -3.91
C ASN A 130 -10.01 -10.54 -3.11
N ILE A 131 -9.34 -9.51 -3.63
CA ILE A 131 -9.30 -8.15 -3.07
C ILE A 131 -10.65 -7.46 -3.20
N VAL A 132 -11.50 -7.91 -4.13
CA VAL A 132 -12.80 -7.29 -4.44
C VAL A 132 -13.91 -8.01 -3.67
N PRO A 133 -14.61 -7.31 -2.75
CA PRO A 133 -15.85 -7.78 -2.14
C PRO A 133 -16.90 -8.04 -3.22
N THR A 134 -17.64 -9.14 -3.09
CA THR A 134 -18.70 -9.47 -4.05
C THR A 134 -19.85 -10.16 -3.35
N ILE A 135 -21.07 -9.69 -3.59
CA ILE A 135 -22.31 -10.40 -3.32
C ILE A 135 -22.83 -10.88 -4.66
N LEU A 136 -22.97 -12.19 -4.84
CA LEU A 136 -23.52 -12.76 -6.06
C LEU A 136 -24.82 -13.49 -5.75
N VAL A 137 -25.91 -12.97 -6.29
CA VAL A 137 -27.21 -13.60 -6.22
C VAL A 137 -27.31 -14.67 -7.32
N ARG A 138 -27.73 -15.87 -6.93
CA ARG A 138 -28.01 -17.00 -7.82
C ARG A 138 -29.38 -17.57 -7.49
N ARG A 139 -29.90 -18.42 -8.37
CA ARG A 139 -31.28 -18.95 -8.28
C ARG A 139 -31.61 -19.62 -6.94
N GLU A 140 -30.67 -20.38 -6.37
CA GLU A 140 -30.86 -21.19 -5.16
C GLU A 140 -29.85 -20.87 -4.04
N ALA A 141 -28.99 -19.87 -4.22
CA ALA A 141 -27.95 -19.54 -3.26
C ALA A 141 -27.45 -18.11 -3.43
N ILE A 142 -26.92 -17.54 -2.34
CA ILE A 142 -26.27 -16.24 -2.32
C ILE A 142 -24.82 -16.46 -1.92
N LEU A 143 -23.89 -16.02 -2.77
CA LEU A 143 -22.46 -16.13 -2.50
C LEU A 143 -21.96 -14.79 -1.99
N VAL A 144 -21.41 -14.77 -0.78
CA VAL A 144 -20.86 -13.58 -0.14
C VAL A 144 -19.36 -13.77 0.05
N ASN A 145 -18.58 -12.88 -0.55
CA ASN A 145 -17.15 -12.79 -0.31
C ASN A 145 -16.84 -11.35 0.10
N ILE A 146 -16.71 -11.10 1.40
CA ILE A 146 -16.46 -9.77 1.95
C ILE A 146 -15.44 -9.89 3.08
N LEU A 147 -14.31 -9.19 2.96
CA LEU A 147 -13.22 -9.19 3.94
C LEU A 147 -12.77 -10.61 4.36
N HIS A 148 -12.95 -10.94 5.65
CA HIS A 148 -12.61 -12.24 6.25
C HIS A 148 -13.69 -13.31 6.05
N VAL A 149 -14.88 -12.95 5.57
CA VAL A 149 -16.02 -13.87 5.40
C VAL A 149 -16.14 -14.32 3.95
N ARG A 150 -16.14 -15.63 3.75
CA ARG A 150 -16.52 -16.31 2.51
C ARG A 150 -17.64 -17.26 2.84
N ALA A 151 -18.84 -16.97 2.38
CA ALA A 151 -20.02 -17.72 2.73
C ALA A 151 -20.88 -18.01 1.49
N LEU A 152 -21.53 -19.16 1.51
CA LEU A 152 -22.62 -19.51 0.63
C LEU A 152 -23.87 -19.70 1.49
N VAL A 153 -24.85 -18.83 1.28
CA VAL A 153 -26.11 -18.83 2.01
C VAL A 153 -27.19 -19.48 1.14
N LYS A 154 -27.94 -20.41 1.72
CA LYS A 154 -29.15 -21.01 1.16
C LYS A 154 -30.34 -20.79 2.11
N ALA A 155 -31.55 -21.12 1.67
CA ALA A 155 -32.76 -21.05 2.50
C ALA A 155 -32.73 -21.99 3.73
N ASP A 156 -31.89 -23.03 3.72
CA ASP A 156 -31.89 -24.10 4.73
C ASP A 156 -30.49 -24.51 5.20
N MET A 157 -29.44 -23.82 4.76
CA MET A 157 -28.08 -24.10 5.19
C MET A 157 -27.15 -22.93 4.88
N VAL A 158 -26.06 -22.81 5.64
CA VAL A 158 -24.95 -21.90 5.35
C VAL A 158 -23.65 -22.69 5.26
N LEU A 159 -22.88 -22.47 4.20
CA LEU A 159 -21.52 -22.98 4.08
C LEU A 159 -20.52 -21.84 4.22
N LEU A 160 -19.67 -21.91 5.24
CA LEU A 160 -18.57 -20.99 5.46
C LEU A 160 -17.28 -21.60 4.92
N PHE A 161 -16.55 -20.88 4.08
CA PHE A 161 -15.27 -21.34 3.55
C PHE A 161 -14.12 -20.82 4.41
N ASP A 162 -13.28 -21.75 4.88
CA ASP A 162 -12.09 -21.42 5.64
C ASP A 162 -11.02 -20.87 4.69
N THR A 163 -10.38 -19.77 5.10
CA THR A 163 -9.24 -19.21 4.39
C THR A 163 -7.97 -20.00 4.71
N PHE A 164 -7.36 -20.62 3.71
CA PHE A 164 -6.10 -21.34 3.88
C PHE A 164 -5.00 -20.36 4.34
N GLY A 165 -4.43 -20.60 5.53
CA GLY A 165 -3.31 -19.81 6.06
C GLY A 165 -3.70 -18.54 6.82
N SER A 166 -4.97 -18.29 7.11
CA SER A 166 -5.40 -17.12 7.89
C SER A 166 -4.99 -17.23 9.37
N THR A 167 -4.40 -16.15 9.89
CA THR A 167 -4.14 -15.90 11.31
C THR A 167 -5.38 -15.41 12.07
N ASP A 168 -6.49 -15.13 11.38
CA ASP A 168 -7.75 -14.61 11.96
C ASP A 168 -8.68 -15.69 12.48
N SER A 169 -8.12 -16.76 13.07
CA SER A 169 -8.89 -17.78 13.76
C SER A 169 -9.81 -17.19 14.83
N ARG A 170 -9.44 -16.05 15.42
CA ARG A 170 -10.24 -15.35 16.44
C ARG A 170 -11.49 -14.71 15.84
N LEU A 171 -11.35 -13.86 14.83
CA LEU A 171 -12.50 -13.22 14.17
C LEU A 171 -13.44 -14.27 13.58
N HIS A 172 -12.90 -15.32 12.96
CA HIS A 172 -13.69 -16.42 12.44
C HIS A 172 -14.46 -17.19 13.53
N SER A 173 -13.83 -17.47 14.69
CA SER A 173 -14.49 -18.15 15.80
C SER A 173 -15.60 -17.31 16.47
N VAL A 174 -15.36 -16.00 16.62
CA VAL A 174 -16.34 -15.06 17.17
C VAL A 174 -17.53 -14.97 16.21
N PHE A 175 -17.26 -14.81 14.92
CA PHE A 175 -18.29 -14.81 13.89
C PHE A 175 -19.13 -16.09 13.89
N LEU A 176 -18.49 -17.27 13.92
CA LEU A 176 -19.20 -18.55 13.91
C LEU A 176 -20.14 -18.69 15.12
N TYR A 177 -19.72 -18.24 16.31
CA TYR A 177 -20.55 -18.24 17.50
C TYR A 177 -21.79 -17.33 17.35
N HIS A 178 -21.60 -16.10 16.84
CA HIS A 178 -22.71 -15.18 16.61
C HIS A 178 -23.67 -15.69 15.54
N LEU A 179 -23.14 -16.24 14.44
CA LEU A 179 -23.94 -16.83 13.38
C LEU A 179 -24.78 -18.00 13.90
N GLU A 180 -24.18 -18.94 14.64
CA GLU A 180 -24.89 -20.07 15.25
C GLU A 180 -26.03 -19.60 16.16
N HIS A 181 -25.76 -18.60 16.99
CA HIS A 181 -26.76 -18.03 17.89
C HIS A 181 -27.93 -17.39 17.15
N ASN A 182 -27.66 -16.56 16.14
CA ASN A 182 -28.69 -15.86 15.37
C ASN A 182 -29.52 -16.80 14.48
N LEU A 183 -28.90 -17.83 13.90
CA LEU A 183 -29.62 -18.84 13.11
C LEU A 183 -30.55 -19.71 13.97
N LYS A 184 -30.19 -19.96 15.24
CA LYS A 184 -31.05 -20.68 16.20
C LYS A 184 -32.20 -19.82 16.73
N SER A 185 -31.99 -18.51 16.82
CA SER A 185 -33.01 -17.56 17.27
C SER A 185 -34.10 -17.40 16.19
N LYS A 186 -35.22 -18.12 16.34
CA LYS A 186 -36.43 -17.94 15.51
C LYS A 186 -37.25 -16.70 15.89
N THR A 187 -36.75 -15.90 16.82
CA THR A 187 -37.49 -14.83 17.50
C THR A 187 -37.71 -13.61 16.63
N THR A 188 -36.92 -13.43 15.56
CA THR A 188 -36.90 -12.22 14.73
C THR A 188 -37.91 -12.23 13.59
N GLY A 189 -38.60 -13.35 13.32
CA GLY A 189 -39.55 -13.47 12.20
C GLY A 189 -38.92 -13.43 10.80
N LEU A 190 -37.62 -13.16 10.71
CA LEU A 190 -36.87 -13.10 9.45
C LEU A 190 -36.60 -14.51 8.88
N PRO A 191 -36.64 -14.67 7.55
CA PRO A 191 -36.16 -15.87 6.86
C PRO A 191 -34.74 -16.29 7.27
N TYR A 192 -34.42 -17.57 7.08
CA TYR A 192 -33.12 -18.12 7.46
C TYR A 192 -31.96 -17.43 6.74
N GLU A 193 -32.13 -17.17 5.44
CA GLU A 193 -31.14 -16.50 4.60
C GLU A 193 -30.84 -15.06 5.07
N PHE A 194 -31.85 -14.32 5.55
CA PHE A 194 -31.67 -12.94 6.01
C PHE A 194 -30.98 -12.89 7.36
N ARG A 195 -31.30 -13.81 8.28
CA ARG A 195 -30.57 -13.96 9.55
C ARG A 195 -29.10 -14.32 9.32
N ALA A 196 -28.80 -15.12 8.28
CA ALA A 196 -27.43 -15.43 7.89
C ALA A 196 -26.70 -14.20 7.33
N ILE A 197 -27.33 -13.45 6.41
CA ILE A 197 -26.76 -12.24 5.81
C ILE A 197 -26.53 -11.16 6.86
N GLU A 198 -27.51 -10.90 7.71
CA GLU A 198 -27.40 -9.97 8.85
C GLU A 198 -26.20 -10.31 9.72
N SER A 199 -26.03 -11.58 10.09
CA SER A 199 -24.89 -12.02 10.90
C SER A 199 -23.54 -11.85 10.19
N ILE A 200 -23.50 -12.06 8.87
CA ILE A 200 -22.31 -11.84 8.05
C ILE A 200 -21.97 -10.35 8.00
N LEU A 201 -22.95 -9.50 7.68
CA LEU A 201 -22.75 -8.05 7.55
C LEU A 201 -22.39 -7.42 8.90
N LEU A 202 -23.02 -7.83 10.00
CA LEU A 202 -22.62 -7.41 11.36
C LEU A 202 -21.16 -7.73 11.64
N SER A 203 -20.69 -8.93 11.30
CA SER A 203 -19.28 -9.29 11.51
C SER A 203 -18.33 -8.47 10.63
N VAL A 204 -18.73 -8.13 9.42
CA VAL A 204 -17.97 -7.27 8.50
C VAL A 204 -17.87 -5.85 9.07
N ILE A 205 -18.98 -5.25 9.49
CA ILE A 205 -19.00 -3.91 10.08
C ILE A 205 -18.14 -3.86 11.35
N SER A 206 -18.34 -4.79 12.28
CA SER A 206 -17.54 -4.81 13.51
C SER A 206 -16.04 -4.95 13.24
N ALA A 207 -15.65 -5.66 12.18
CA ALA A 207 -14.24 -5.75 11.77
C ALA A 207 -13.73 -4.42 11.19
N LEU A 208 -14.52 -3.75 10.35
CA LEU A 208 -14.19 -2.43 9.79
C LEU A 208 -14.09 -1.36 10.89
N GLU A 209 -15.03 -1.33 11.82
CA GLU A 209 -15.03 -0.40 12.96
C GLU A 209 -13.79 -0.60 13.84
N ALA A 210 -13.48 -1.85 14.20
CA ALA A 210 -12.31 -2.16 15.01
C ALA A 210 -11.01 -1.74 14.32
N GLU A 211 -10.89 -1.99 13.02
CA GLU A 211 -9.72 -1.57 12.24
C GLU A 211 -9.65 -0.05 12.08
N MET A 212 -10.77 0.65 11.85
CA MET A 212 -10.85 2.10 11.80
C MET A 212 -10.40 2.74 13.12
N VAL A 213 -10.92 2.28 14.26
CA VAL A 213 -10.54 2.79 15.58
C VAL A 213 -9.05 2.59 15.84
N PHE A 214 -8.52 1.42 15.44
CA PHE A 214 -7.09 1.15 15.56
C PHE A 214 -6.25 2.13 14.73
N ILE A 215 -6.59 2.33 13.46
CA ILE A 215 -5.85 3.25 12.56
C ILE A 215 -5.99 4.69 13.06
N ARG A 216 -7.18 5.13 13.46
CA ARG A 216 -7.44 6.48 14.00
C ARG A 216 -6.54 6.79 15.18
N ASN A 217 -6.45 5.89 16.16
CA ASN A 217 -5.61 6.09 17.34
C ASN A 217 -4.13 6.14 16.98
N LEU A 218 -3.71 5.30 16.04
CA LEU A 218 -2.32 5.23 15.58
C LEU A 218 -1.88 6.48 14.83
N VAL A 219 -2.73 6.98 13.93
CA VAL A 219 -2.51 8.21 13.17
C VAL A 219 -2.59 9.41 14.11
N GLY A 220 -3.66 9.53 14.91
CA GLY A 220 -3.86 10.64 15.83
C GLY A 220 -2.70 10.80 16.83
N GLY A 221 -2.21 9.69 17.39
CA GLY A 221 -1.03 9.72 18.25
C GLY A 221 0.23 10.23 17.54
N LEU A 222 0.47 9.77 16.31
CA LEU A 222 1.63 10.20 15.53
C LEU A 222 1.54 11.67 15.09
N LEU A 223 0.35 12.16 14.74
CA LEU A 223 0.14 13.57 14.37
C LEU A 223 0.44 14.49 15.56
N ALA A 224 -0.02 14.12 16.77
CA ALA A 224 0.31 14.88 17.98
C ALA A 224 1.82 14.89 18.26
N GLU A 225 2.50 13.75 18.09
CA GLU A 225 3.96 13.69 18.21
C GLU A 225 4.67 14.58 17.16
N LEU A 226 4.16 14.68 15.94
CA LEU A 226 4.75 15.49 14.87
C LEU A 226 4.54 17.00 15.07
N GLU A 227 3.48 17.40 15.77
CA GLU A 227 3.24 18.80 16.14
C GLU A 227 4.25 19.30 17.17
N GLU A 228 4.69 18.44 18.09
CA GLU A 228 5.71 18.77 19.09
C GLU A 228 7.12 18.84 18.49
N ASP A 229 7.50 17.85 17.67
CA ASP A 229 8.83 17.77 17.08
C ASP A 229 8.84 17.02 15.73
N ILE A 230 9.50 17.63 14.75
CA ILE A 230 9.56 17.13 13.37
C ILE A 230 10.82 16.28 13.19
N ASP A 231 10.62 14.97 13.34
CA ASP A 231 11.66 13.95 13.14
C ASP A 231 11.49 13.17 11.84
N HIS A 232 12.60 12.85 11.18
CA HIS A 232 12.61 12.01 9.97
C HIS A 232 11.94 10.64 10.18
N ASP A 233 12.14 10.01 11.35
CA ASP A 233 11.54 8.71 11.65
C ASP A 233 10.03 8.78 11.82
N ARG A 234 9.52 9.88 12.40
CA ARG A 234 8.07 10.10 12.57
C ARG A 234 7.42 10.33 11.20
N LEU A 235 8.06 11.08 10.30
CA LEU A 235 7.61 11.26 8.92
C LEU A 235 7.58 9.94 8.13
N LYS A 236 8.58 9.08 8.31
CA LYS A 236 8.58 7.74 7.72
C LYS A 236 7.42 6.87 8.22
N ARG A 237 7.11 6.94 9.52
CA ARG A 237 5.93 6.26 10.10
C ARG A 237 4.64 6.84 9.54
N LEU A 238 4.57 8.15 9.34
CA LEU A 238 3.39 8.84 8.80
C LEU A 238 3.08 8.34 7.39
N LEU A 239 4.10 8.21 6.53
CA LEU A 239 3.96 7.63 5.19
C LEU A 239 3.47 6.17 5.23
N HIS A 240 3.95 5.38 6.18
CA HIS A 240 3.49 4.00 6.35
C HIS A 240 2.02 3.94 6.79
N TYR A 241 1.60 4.80 7.73
CA TYR A 241 0.21 4.85 8.17
C TYR A 241 -0.73 5.44 7.13
N SER A 242 -0.32 6.47 6.38
CA SER A 242 -1.07 7.00 5.24
C SER A 242 -1.36 5.91 4.18
N ARG A 243 -0.36 5.10 3.81
CA ARG A 243 -0.58 3.97 2.88
C ARG A 243 -1.55 2.93 3.44
N ARG A 244 -1.47 2.65 4.75
CA ARG A 244 -2.40 1.71 5.41
C ARG A 244 -3.81 2.27 5.48
N LEU A 245 -3.96 3.57 5.75
CA LEU A 245 -5.23 4.29 5.76
C LEU A 245 -5.87 4.27 4.37
N ALA A 246 -5.14 4.62 3.32
CA ALA A 246 -5.62 4.55 1.94
C ALA A 246 -6.05 3.12 1.53
N ALA A 247 -5.28 2.10 1.93
CA ALA A 247 -5.65 0.71 1.68
C ALA A 247 -6.89 0.26 2.48
N PHE A 248 -7.12 0.81 3.68
CA PHE A 248 -8.35 0.58 4.44
C PHE A 248 -9.54 1.29 3.78
N GLN A 249 -9.40 2.57 3.43
CA GLN A 249 -10.43 3.36 2.76
C GLN A 249 -10.90 2.69 1.47
N SER A 250 -9.96 2.30 0.60
CA SER A 250 -10.29 1.59 -0.64
C SER A 250 -11.01 0.27 -0.38
N ARG A 251 -10.63 -0.49 0.65
CA ARG A 251 -11.35 -1.72 1.02
C ARG A 251 -12.77 -1.44 1.49
N ALA A 252 -12.98 -0.44 2.35
CA ALA A 252 -14.30 -0.07 2.86
C ALA A 252 -15.23 0.42 1.73
N GLN A 253 -14.71 1.26 0.82
CA GLN A 253 -15.44 1.70 -0.38
C GLN A 253 -15.86 0.54 -1.28
N LEU A 254 -15.00 -0.47 -1.44
CA LEU A 254 -15.35 -1.65 -2.23
C LEU A 254 -16.43 -2.51 -1.55
N VAL A 255 -16.57 -2.45 -0.21
CA VAL A 255 -17.65 -3.13 0.52
C VAL A 255 -18.97 -2.39 0.33
N GLU A 256 -18.94 -1.05 0.46
CA GLU A 256 -20.07 -0.16 0.18
C GLU A 256 -20.59 -0.37 -1.25
N GLN A 257 -19.71 -0.30 -2.25
CA GLN A 257 -20.06 -0.53 -3.66
C GLN A 257 -20.70 -1.91 -3.88
N ALA A 258 -20.20 -2.96 -3.23
CA ALA A 258 -20.79 -4.30 -3.36
C ALA A 258 -22.20 -4.42 -2.74
N LEU A 259 -22.54 -3.58 -1.76
CA LEU A 259 -23.89 -3.49 -1.21
C LEU A 259 -24.79 -2.64 -2.10
N GLU A 260 -24.31 -1.49 -2.57
CA GLU A 260 -25.01 -0.60 -3.50
C GLU A 260 -25.36 -1.32 -4.81
N GLU A 261 -24.43 -2.09 -5.39
CA GLU A 261 -24.68 -2.87 -6.61
C GLU A 261 -25.89 -3.81 -6.50
N VAL A 262 -26.14 -4.36 -5.30
CA VAL A 262 -27.31 -5.23 -5.04
C VAL A 262 -28.57 -4.40 -4.78
N LEU A 263 -28.44 -3.29 -4.04
CA LEU A 263 -29.55 -2.38 -3.75
C LEU A 263 -30.08 -1.68 -5.01
N GLU A 264 -29.25 -1.45 -6.03
CA GLU A 264 -29.66 -0.82 -7.29
C GLU A 264 -30.46 -1.76 -8.22
N GLN A 265 -30.48 -3.07 -7.94
CA GLN A 265 -31.08 -4.08 -8.83
C GLN A 265 -32.21 -4.84 -8.14
N ASP A 266 -33.46 -4.42 -8.38
CA ASP A 266 -34.67 -5.06 -7.83
C ASP A 266 -34.75 -6.57 -8.16
N ASP A 267 -34.29 -6.96 -9.37
CA ASP A 267 -34.20 -8.37 -9.78
C ASP A 267 -33.31 -9.20 -8.84
N ASP A 268 -32.20 -8.62 -8.37
CA ASP A 268 -31.27 -9.27 -7.45
C ASP A 268 -31.86 -9.30 -6.03
N LEU A 269 -32.50 -8.22 -5.57
CA LEU A 269 -33.20 -8.18 -4.27
C LEU A 269 -34.31 -9.24 -4.20
N ASN A 270 -35.18 -9.29 -5.20
CA ASN A 270 -36.20 -10.34 -5.32
C ASN A 270 -35.55 -11.73 -5.39
N ALA A 271 -34.41 -11.84 -6.06
CA ALA A 271 -33.74 -13.12 -6.19
C ALA A 271 -33.11 -13.63 -4.88
N MET A 272 -32.90 -12.77 -3.89
CA MET A 272 -32.38 -13.14 -2.57
C MET A 272 -33.41 -13.77 -1.63
N TYR A 273 -34.72 -13.68 -1.94
CA TYR A 273 -35.79 -14.39 -1.21
C TYR A 273 -35.79 -15.89 -1.54
N LEU A 274 -34.84 -16.64 -0.97
CA LEU A 274 -34.63 -18.06 -1.28
C LEU A 274 -35.71 -18.97 -0.67
N THR A 275 -36.23 -18.62 0.51
CA THR A 275 -37.28 -19.38 1.20
C THR A 275 -38.58 -19.36 0.39
N ASP A 276 -39.00 -18.20 -0.11
CA ASP A 276 -40.22 -18.08 -0.92
C ASP A 276 -40.11 -18.80 -2.26
N LYS A 277 -38.93 -18.74 -2.89
CA LYS A 277 -38.64 -19.52 -4.11
C LYS A 277 -38.72 -21.02 -3.86
N LYS A 278 -38.24 -21.50 -2.71
CA LYS A 278 -38.32 -22.91 -2.32
C LYS A 278 -39.76 -23.35 -2.10
N GLU A 279 -40.60 -22.46 -1.59
CA GLU A 279 -42.03 -22.68 -1.38
C GLU A 279 -42.90 -22.42 -2.62
N GLY A 280 -42.31 -21.90 -3.71
CA GLY A 280 -43.01 -21.63 -4.96
C GLY A 280 -43.96 -20.44 -4.90
N ARG A 281 -43.75 -19.50 -3.97
CA ARG A 281 -44.56 -18.28 -3.86
C ARG A 281 -44.07 -17.26 -4.90
N PRO A 282 -44.90 -16.85 -5.88
CA PRO A 282 -44.53 -15.78 -6.80
C PRO A 282 -44.51 -14.46 -6.03
N ARG A 283 -43.38 -13.75 -6.06
CA ARG A 283 -43.27 -12.37 -5.57
C ARG A 283 -43.48 -11.40 -6.73
N ASP A 284 -44.09 -10.26 -6.44
CA ASP A 284 -44.12 -9.13 -7.36
C ASP A 284 -42.76 -8.43 -7.36
N GLY A 285 -42.43 -7.71 -8.44
CA GLY A 285 -41.12 -7.06 -8.61
C GLY A 285 -40.77 -6.06 -7.49
N ASP A 286 -41.77 -5.46 -6.85
CA ASP A 286 -41.57 -4.40 -5.86
C ASP A 286 -41.72 -4.89 -4.41
N ASP A 287 -41.97 -6.19 -4.18
CA ASP A 287 -42.16 -6.75 -2.83
C ASP A 287 -40.82 -7.19 -2.22
N HIS A 288 -39.92 -6.23 -1.96
CA HIS A 288 -38.59 -6.46 -1.37
C HIS A 288 -38.18 -5.47 -0.27
N GLU A 289 -39.14 -4.71 0.28
CA GLU A 289 -38.92 -3.64 1.27
C GLU A 289 -38.12 -4.10 2.51
N ASP A 290 -38.43 -5.29 3.06
CA ASP A 290 -37.77 -5.79 4.28
C ASP A 290 -36.27 -6.02 4.10
N LEU A 291 -35.87 -6.58 2.95
CA LEU A 291 -34.47 -6.86 2.63
C LEU A 291 -33.74 -5.57 2.23
N GLU A 292 -34.40 -4.71 1.46
CA GLU A 292 -33.87 -3.41 1.07
C GLU A 292 -33.52 -2.58 2.31
N PHE A 293 -34.45 -2.44 3.26
CA PHE A 293 -34.23 -1.71 4.51
C PHE A 293 -33.05 -2.29 5.32
N LEU A 294 -32.95 -3.63 5.38
CA LEU A 294 -31.83 -4.30 6.03
C LEU A 294 -30.51 -3.90 5.37
N LEU A 295 -30.39 -4.10 4.06
CA LEU A 295 -29.15 -3.83 3.30
C LEU A 295 -28.81 -2.33 3.29
N GLU A 296 -29.79 -1.44 3.19
CA GLU A 296 -29.61 0.02 3.25
C GLU A 296 -29.03 0.43 4.61
N SER A 297 -29.54 -0.12 5.72
CA SER A 297 -29.00 0.15 7.05
C SER A 297 -27.53 -0.25 7.18
N PHE A 298 -27.14 -1.40 6.63
CA PHE A 298 -25.74 -1.82 6.60
C PHE A 298 -24.90 -0.96 5.67
N SER A 299 -25.42 -0.58 4.49
CA SER A 299 -24.74 0.31 3.55
C SER A 299 -24.44 1.66 4.20
N LYS A 300 -25.42 2.26 4.89
CA LYS A 300 -25.24 3.53 5.61
C LYS A 300 -24.21 3.48 6.73
N GLN A 301 -24.12 2.38 7.46
CA GLN A 301 -23.08 2.21 8.46
C GLN A 301 -21.68 2.10 7.83
N VAL A 302 -21.55 1.46 6.66
CA VAL A 302 -20.26 1.43 5.94
C VAL A 302 -19.91 2.81 5.37
N GLU A 303 -20.88 3.55 4.83
CA GLU A 303 -20.71 4.94 4.36
C GLU A 303 -20.18 5.85 5.49
N GLU A 304 -20.72 5.71 6.71
CA GLU A 304 -20.24 6.44 7.89
C GLU A 304 -18.76 6.13 8.19
N ILE A 305 -18.36 4.86 8.14
CA ILE A 305 -16.96 4.44 8.33
C ILE A 305 -16.06 5.04 7.23
N VAL A 306 -16.49 5.00 5.96
CA VAL A 306 -15.73 5.58 4.83
C VAL A 306 -15.56 7.08 5.01
N SER A 307 -16.61 7.79 5.44
CA SER A 307 -16.59 9.23 5.70
C SER A 307 -15.63 9.60 6.83
N GLU A 308 -15.69 8.89 7.97
CA GLU A 308 -14.78 9.08 9.10
C GLU A 308 -13.31 8.85 8.71
N VAL A 309 -13.04 7.83 7.90
CA VAL A 309 -11.69 7.58 7.38
C VAL A 309 -11.22 8.65 6.40
N GLY A 310 -12.12 9.17 5.56
CA GLY A 310 -11.83 10.34 4.73
C GLY A 310 -11.43 11.57 5.55
N ASN A 311 -12.08 11.80 6.69
CA ASN A 311 -11.71 12.88 7.61
C ASN A 311 -10.30 12.68 8.21
N ILE A 312 -9.95 11.44 8.58
CA ILE A 312 -8.59 11.12 9.07
C ILE A 312 -7.55 11.35 7.97
N ASP A 313 -7.85 10.99 6.72
CA ASP A 313 -6.92 11.17 5.59
C ASP A 313 -6.68 12.66 5.30
N ASN A 314 -7.75 13.47 5.30
CA ASN A 314 -7.67 14.93 5.17
C ASN A 314 -6.82 15.57 6.29
N ASN A 315 -6.93 15.05 7.52
CA ASN A 315 -6.11 15.51 8.65
C ASN A 315 -4.63 15.15 8.43
N VAL A 316 -4.34 13.96 7.93
CA VAL A 316 -2.98 13.54 7.59
C VAL A 316 -2.39 14.42 6.50
N GLU A 317 -3.13 14.68 5.42
CA GLU A 317 -2.69 15.57 4.33
C GLU A 317 -2.42 16.99 4.87
N SER A 318 -3.35 17.53 5.65
CA SER A 318 -3.20 18.86 6.26
C SER A 318 -1.97 18.96 7.16
N THR A 319 -1.68 17.95 7.98
CA THR A 319 -0.47 17.95 8.81
C THR A 319 0.80 17.76 7.97
N GLN A 320 0.76 16.99 6.88
CA GLN A 320 1.90 16.88 5.96
C GLN A 320 2.23 18.24 5.34
N GLU A 321 1.22 19.00 4.89
CA GLU A 321 1.42 20.37 4.40
C GLU A 321 2.03 21.28 5.46
N ILE A 322 1.55 21.21 6.71
CA ILE A 322 2.10 22.00 7.82
C ILE A 322 3.57 21.65 8.09
N VAL A 323 3.91 20.36 8.10
CA VAL A 323 5.30 19.90 8.26
C VAL A 323 6.18 20.46 7.16
N GLU A 324 5.73 20.39 5.89
CA GLU A 324 6.47 20.93 4.76
C GLU A 324 6.71 22.44 4.91
N LEU A 325 5.69 23.20 5.33
CA LEU A 325 5.81 24.63 5.62
C LEU A 325 6.84 24.92 6.72
N ILE A 326 6.87 24.13 7.79
CA ILE A 326 7.83 24.30 8.90
C ILE A 326 9.26 23.98 8.43
N LEU A 327 9.44 22.92 7.65
CA LEU A 327 10.76 22.55 7.10
C LEU A 327 11.30 23.65 6.17
N ASP A 328 10.45 24.22 5.32
CA ASP A 328 10.83 25.35 4.46
C ASP A 328 11.14 26.61 5.27
N ALA A 329 10.41 26.89 6.35
CA ALA A 329 10.71 27.97 7.27
C ALA A 329 12.08 27.79 7.94
N ASN A 330 12.40 26.58 8.40
CA ASN A 330 13.70 26.24 8.99
C ASN A 330 14.83 26.39 7.98
N ARG A 331 14.64 25.92 6.74
CA ARG A 331 15.60 26.12 5.64
C ARG A 331 15.84 27.61 5.39
N ASN A 332 14.79 28.42 5.35
CA ASN A 332 14.90 29.86 5.14
C ASN A 332 15.56 30.58 6.34
N ALA A 333 15.35 30.09 7.57
CA ALA A 333 16.04 30.59 8.75
C ALA A 333 17.55 30.31 8.67
N LEU A 334 17.94 29.08 8.30
CA LEU A 334 19.34 28.69 8.11
C LEU A 334 20.03 29.50 6.99
N LEU A 335 19.38 29.67 5.84
CA LEU A 335 19.90 30.53 4.76
C LEU A 335 20.09 31.98 5.24
N GLY A 336 19.19 32.45 6.11
CA GLY A 336 19.32 33.75 6.75
C GLY A 336 20.54 33.87 7.66
N LEU A 337 20.81 32.85 8.48
CA LEU A 337 21.98 32.79 9.35
C LEU A 337 23.27 32.72 8.53
N ASP A 338 23.31 31.90 7.50
CA ASP A 338 24.46 31.80 6.59
C ASP A 338 24.78 33.15 5.92
N LEU A 339 23.75 33.89 5.49
CA LEU A 339 23.93 35.21 4.93
C LEU A 339 24.46 36.22 5.97
N GLN A 340 24.00 36.13 7.23
CA GLN A 340 24.53 36.97 8.32
C GLN A 340 26.02 36.67 8.59
N VAL A 341 26.41 35.39 8.65
CA VAL A 341 27.82 34.97 8.81
C VAL A 341 28.66 35.43 7.61
N SER A 342 28.12 35.33 6.40
CA SER A 342 28.79 35.80 5.18
C SER A 342 29.01 37.31 5.18
N ILE A 343 28.02 38.12 5.61
CA ILE A 343 28.18 39.57 5.78
C ILE A 343 29.26 39.88 6.82
N ALA A 344 29.26 39.18 7.96
CA ALA A 344 30.26 39.37 9.00
C ALA A 344 31.68 39.01 8.50
N THR A 345 31.81 37.90 7.78
CA THR A 345 33.08 37.44 7.20
C THR A 345 33.59 38.42 6.14
N PHE A 346 32.70 38.97 5.31
CA PHE A 346 33.05 40.02 4.34
C PHE A 346 33.54 41.30 5.04
N GLY A 347 32.87 41.69 6.14
CA GLY A 347 33.31 42.79 6.99
C GLY A 347 34.72 42.57 7.55
N VAL A 348 34.96 41.41 8.18
CA VAL A 348 36.28 41.01 8.70
C VAL A 348 37.32 40.95 7.59
N GLY A 349 36.99 40.37 6.43
CA GLY A 349 37.88 40.30 5.27
C GLY A 349 38.29 41.67 4.74
N THR A 350 37.37 42.63 4.73
CA THR A 350 37.67 44.04 4.36
C THR A 350 38.65 44.67 5.36
N GLY A 351 38.46 44.44 6.67
CA GLY A 351 39.38 44.90 7.71
C GLY A 351 40.76 44.26 7.62
N ALA A 352 40.80 42.94 7.43
CA ALA A 352 42.03 42.17 7.26
C ALA A 352 42.81 42.61 6.01
N PHE A 353 42.11 42.93 4.91
CA PHE A 353 42.72 43.48 3.71
C PHE A 353 43.41 44.82 3.98
N ILE A 354 42.75 45.75 4.68
CA ILE A 354 43.34 47.05 5.06
C ILE A 354 44.55 46.84 5.97
N ALA A 355 44.43 45.99 7.00
CA ALA A 355 45.54 45.66 7.88
C ALA A 355 46.71 45.01 7.13
N SER A 356 46.42 44.16 6.14
CA SER A 356 47.42 43.50 5.31
C SER A 356 48.18 44.50 4.44
N LEU A 357 47.49 45.43 3.76
CA LEU A 357 48.13 46.45 2.94
C LEU A 357 49.10 47.33 3.75
N LEU A 358 48.74 47.64 4.99
CA LEU A 358 49.55 48.48 5.89
C LEU A 358 50.64 47.69 6.61
N GLY A 359 50.47 46.38 6.77
CA GLY A 359 51.47 45.46 7.33
C GLY A 359 52.52 44.99 6.32
N MET A 360 52.41 45.39 5.05
CA MET A 360 53.43 45.11 4.04
C MET A 360 54.66 45.99 4.27
N ASN A 361 55.86 45.43 4.03
CA ASN A 361 57.16 46.09 4.18
C ASN A 361 57.44 47.08 3.02
N LEU A 362 56.56 48.06 2.84
CA LEU A 362 56.71 49.18 1.92
C LEU A 362 56.93 50.44 2.78
N THR A 363 57.92 51.26 2.43
CA THR A 363 58.29 52.46 3.20
C THR A 363 57.10 53.41 3.33
N ASN A 364 56.46 53.43 4.50
CA ASN A 364 55.32 54.28 4.76
C ASN A 364 55.78 55.43 5.65
N HIS A 365 55.73 56.67 5.17
CA HIS A 365 56.21 57.86 5.92
C HIS A 365 55.40 58.18 7.20
N PHE A 366 54.47 57.30 7.59
CA PHE A 366 53.65 57.36 8.80
C PHE A 366 54.25 56.58 9.99
N GLU A 367 55.37 55.86 9.79
CA GLU A 367 56.00 55.00 10.81
C GLU A 367 56.63 55.77 11.98
N GLU A 368 57.03 57.03 11.79
CA GLU A 368 57.71 57.84 12.82
C GLU A 368 56.75 58.44 13.89
N HIS A 369 55.43 58.34 13.69
CA HIS A 369 54.44 58.93 14.58
C HIS A 369 53.91 57.94 15.64
N VAL A 370 54.07 58.30 16.92
CA VAL A 370 53.62 57.52 18.10
C VAL A 370 52.12 57.14 18.06
N TRP A 371 51.29 57.94 17.39
CA TRP A 371 49.83 57.76 17.31
C TRP A 371 49.35 57.03 16.05
N ALA A 372 50.22 56.77 15.06
CA ALA A 372 49.83 56.21 13.77
C ALA A 372 49.21 54.81 13.89
N PHE A 373 49.76 53.96 14.77
CA PHE A 373 49.22 52.61 15.03
C PHE A 373 47.77 52.64 15.52
N TYR A 374 47.48 53.52 16.50
CA TYR A 374 46.14 53.67 17.06
C TYR A 374 45.16 54.27 16.03
N GLY A 375 45.61 55.24 15.23
CA GLY A 375 44.82 55.85 14.16
C GLY A 375 44.41 54.85 13.08
N MET A 376 45.36 54.08 12.55
CA MET A 376 45.09 53.10 11.50
C MET A 376 44.22 51.93 11.98
N THR A 377 44.43 51.48 13.23
CA THR A 377 43.59 50.44 13.85
C THR A 377 42.17 50.96 14.10
N GLY A 378 42.01 52.20 14.52
CA GLY A 378 40.70 52.86 14.67
C GLY A 378 39.96 53.01 13.33
N ILE A 379 40.65 53.42 12.28
CA ILE A 379 40.05 53.59 10.95
C ILE A 379 39.66 52.23 10.34
N SER A 380 40.51 51.20 10.47
CA SER A 380 40.19 49.87 9.93
C SER A 380 38.99 49.24 10.66
N THR A 381 38.94 49.34 11.99
CA THR A 381 37.81 48.84 12.80
C THR A 381 36.50 49.57 12.51
N THR A 382 36.53 50.89 12.32
CA THR A 382 35.33 51.66 11.94
C THR A 382 34.80 51.28 10.55
N ILE A 383 35.68 51.06 9.57
CA ILE A 383 35.28 50.60 8.23
C ILE A 383 34.62 49.22 8.30
N VAL A 384 35.18 48.29 9.09
CA VAL A 384 34.59 46.95 9.31
C VAL A 384 33.18 47.03 9.89
N ILE A 385 32.98 47.87 10.90
CA ILE A 385 31.67 48.07 11.54
C ILE A 385 30.68 48.67 10.55
N ILE A 386 31.07 49.69 9.78
CA ILE A 386 30.18 50.35 8.80
C ILE A 386 29.77 49.37 7.70
N MET A 387 30.72 48.65 7.11
CA MET A 387 30.47 47.64 6.08
C MET A 387 29.50 46.55 6.57
N SER A 388 29.76 46.01 7.76
CA SER A 388 28.92 44.96 8.35
C SER A 388 27.51 45.48 8.67
N PHE A 389 27.41 46.70 9.20
CA PHE A 389 26.13 47.33 9.52
C PHE A 389 25.31 47.67 8.26
N MET A 390 25.95 48.14 7.20
CA MET A 390 25.30 48.37 5.90
C MET A 390 24.78 47.07 5.30
N GLY A 391 25.56 45.99 5.37
CA GLY A 391 25.14 44.66 4.93
C GLY A 391 23.90 44.17 5.68
N LEU A 392 23.92 44.24 7.02
CA LEU A 392 22.80 43.83 7.87
C LEU A 392 21.55 44.69 7.63
N ARG A 393 21.70 46.01 7.46
CA ARG A 393 20.56 46.90 7.12
C ARG A 393 19.93 46.56 5.78
N LYS A 394 20.72 46.26 4.75
CA LYS A 394 20.17 45.83 3.45
C LYS A 394 19.41 44.51 3.58
N LEU A 395 19.96 43.52 4.29
CA LEU A 395 19.28 42.26 4.56
C LEU A 395 17.93 42.48 5.28
N ALA A 396 17.92 43.28 6.36
CA ALA A 396 16.71 43.57 7.11
C ALA A 396 15.63 44.26 6.25
N LYS A 397 16.03 45.17 5.36
CA LYS A 397 15.11 45.83 4.42
C LYS A 397 14.52 44.84 3.42
N MET A 398 15.32 43.93 2.86
CA MET A 398 14.84 42.92 1.91
C MET A 398 13.89 41.91 2.58
N ARG A 399 14.22 41.43 3.79
CA ARG A 399 13.34 40.54 4.57
C ARG A 399 11.99 41.18 4.91
N ARG A 400 11.97 42.48 5.23
CA ARG A 400 10.73 43.21 5.53
C ARG A 400 9.80 43.30 4.32
N VAL A 401 10.34 43.54 3.12
CA VAL A 401 9.54 43.65 1.89
C VAL A 401 8.93 42.29 1.49
N GLY A 402 9.66 41.19 1.71
CA GLY A 402 9.16 39.84 1.39
C GLY A 402 7.97 39.36 2.25
N LEU A 403 7.85 39.82 3.50
CA LEU A 403 6.71 39.50 4.37
C LEU A 403 5.49 40.41 4.11
N SER A 404 5.70 41.64 3.65
CA SER A 404 4.61 42.60 3.38
C SER A 404 3.92 42.37 2.03
N SER A 405 4.57 41.70 1.07
CA SER A 405 3.97 41.41 -0.24
C SER A 405 2.98 40.24 -0.24
N THR A 406 3.00 39.38 0.78
CA THR A 406 2.18 38.16 0.81
C THR A 406 0.79 38.37 1.43
N PHE A 407 0.56 39.48 2.15
CA PHE A 407 -0.72 39.77 2.81
C PHE A 407 -1.66 40.70 2.03
N VAL A 408 -1.26 41.22 0.86
CA VAL A 408 -2.03 42.29 0.17
C VAL A 408 -2.89 41.79 -1.01
N ASN A 409 -2.94 40.50 -1.34
CA ASN A 409 -3.76 40.04 -2.47
C ASN A 409 -4.67 38.84 -2.19
N ARG A 410 -5.51 38.96 -1.16
CA ARG A 410 -6.64 38.04 -0.90
C ARG A 410 -7.98 38.76 -0.82
N ASN A 411 -8.15 39.86 -1.55
CA ASN A 411 -9.44 40.50 -1.79
C ASN A 411 -9.53 40.92 -3.26
N GLY A 412 -9.80 39.95 -4.13
CA GLY A 412 -9.94 40.17 -5.55
C GLY A 412 -10.64 38.99 -6.19
N ASN A 413 -11.94 39.16 -6.44
CA ASN A 413 -12.80 38.32 -7.26
C ASN A 413 -12.04 37.67 -8.43
N GLY A 414 -11.76 36.37 -8.34
CA GLY A 414 -11.07 35.61 -9.38
C GLY A 414 -11.52 34.17 -9.36
N LYS A 415 -12.26 33.76 -10.38
CA LYS A 415 -12.79 32.40 -10.60
C LYS A 415 -11.70 31.34 -10.38
N PRO A 416 -12.03 30.13 -9.87
CA PRO A 416 -11.04 29.08 -9.64
C PRO A 416 -10.44 28.65 -10.98
N LYS A 417 -9.12 28.81 -11.12
CA LYS A 417 -8.38 28.21 -12.24
C LYS A 417 -8.26 26.71 -11.97
N ARG A 418 -8.84 25.91 -12.88
CA ARG A 418 -8.59 24.45 -12.98
C ARG A 418 -7.09 24.23 -13.18
N TRP A 419 -6.46 23.56 -12.23
CA TRP A 419 -5.12 23.02 -12.39
C TRP A 419 -5.19 21.79 -13.30
N LEU A 420 -4.49 21.86 -14.43
CA LEU A 420 -4.23 20.71 -15.30
C LEU A 420 -3.03 19.95 -14.72
N PRO A 421 -3.07 18.60 -14.62
CA PRO A 421 -1.89 17.83 -14.25
C PRO A 421 -0.89 17.83 -15.40
N LEU A 422 0.35 18.22 -15.13
CA LEU A 422 1.47 18.07 -16.06
C LEU A 422 1.77 16.57 -16.28
N PRO A 423 2.08 16.13 -17.52
CA PRO A 423 2.23 14.72 -17.81
C PRO A 423 3.58 14.20 -17.30
N LEU A 424 3.52 13.04 -16.67
CA LEU A 424 4.66 12.23 -16.28
C LEU A 424 5.53 11.92 -17.51
N ARG A 425 6.82 12.20 -17.37
CA ARG A 425 7.89 11.91 -18.33
C ARG A 425 7.97 10.41 -18.61
N GLY A 426 7.40 10.00 -19.74
CA GLY A 426 7.49 8.65 -20.27
C GLY A 426 8.92 8.27 -20.65
N ARG A 427 9.35 7.11 -20.15
CA ARG A 427 10.58 6.39 -20.46
C ARG A 427 10.46 5.81 -21.87
N GLN A 428 11.22 6.31 -22.84
CA GLN A 428 11.22 5.77 -24.20
C GLN A 428 12.36 4.76 -24.37
N HIS A 429 11.98 3.51 -24.70
CA HIS A 429 12.85 2.43 -25.13
C HIS A 429 12.66 2.23 -26.64
N GLY A 430 13.75 2.03 -27.39
CA GLY A 430 13.78 1.66 -28.82
C GLY A 430 14.05 2.86 -29.75
N GLY A 431 14.89 2.82 -30.78
CA GLY A 431 15.49 1.69 -31.49
C GLY A 431 15.19 1.78 -32.99
N TRP A 432 16.11 2.41 -33.75
CA TRP A 432 16.46 2.21 -35.17
C TRP A 432 15.47 2.50 -36.33
N TRP A 433 16.12 2.85 -37.47
CA TRP A 433 15.74 2.81 -38.90
C TRP A 433 14.95 3.98 -39.52
N SER A 434 15.66 4.91 -40.16
CA SER A 434 15.79 5.03 -41.63
C SER A 434 16.79 6.12 -42.00
#